data_AF-X0TRC3-F1
#
_entry.id   AF-X0TRC3-F1
#
_cell.length_a   1.000
_cell.length_b   1.000
_cell.length_c   1.000
_cell.angle_alpha   90.00
_cell.angle_beta   90.00
_cell.angle_gamma   90.00
#
_symmetry.space_group_name_H-M   'P 1'
#
loop_
_entity.id
_entity.type
_entity.pdbx_description
1 polymer ?
#
loop_
_entity_poly.entity_id
_entity_poly.type
_entity_poly.pdbx_seq_one_letter_code
_entity_poly.pdbx_strand_id
1 'polypeptide(L)'
;ELNPYFIGRFTKAPNELMGRSPATEYLPEIKMLNKMRKTFIEQAEYEANPAMLIEDDCVIGQPATGAGDNIYIRPGAPIPTPWKKGTSSALTAEVIADQRQIIRDGFFNDLFDALADRRNMTATEVDSRRETKMVLLAPIISALQKELFDPIITRTLDLIADGKKLISPPQDIDVDVVYQGRLALAMSNMQTNAIEITLAKMAPYEPLGVFDNYDMDKSARDAWINAGAPAENLVPVDLRDARRAERKQKQDAADAAEIGETASKAIRNVSGAEEQALLE
;
A
#
# COMPACT_ATOMS: atom_id res chain seq x y z
N GLU A 1 13.79 29.61 -8.70
CA GLU A 1 14.81 28.64 -9.14
C GLU A 1 14.32 27.24 -8.81
N LEU A 2 13.81 26.48 -9.79
CA LEU A 2 13.44 25.08 -9.57
C LEU A 2 14.66 24.20 -9.85
N ASN A 3 15.16 23.53 -8.81
CA ASN A 3 16.26 22.57 -8.92
C ASN A 3 15.85 21.38 -9.79
N PRO A 4 16.70 20.92 -10.74
CA PRO A 4 16.40 19.80 -11.63
C PRO A 4 16.64 18.42 -11.00
N TYR A 5 17.09 18.38 -9.74
CA TYR A 5 17.45 17.15 -9.04
C TYR A 5 16.45 16.88 -7.93
N PHE A 6 15.74 15.77 -8.05
CA PHE A 6 14.81 15.27 -7.04
C PHE A 6 15.35 13.96 -6.47
N ILE A 7 15.32 13.83 -5.15
CA ILE A 7 15.83 12.66 -4.44
C ILE A 7 14.71 12.15 -3.55
N GLY A 8 14.20 10.96 -3.86
CA GLY A 8 13.21 10.28 -3.03
C GLY A 8 13.88 9.51 -1.90
N ARG A 9 13.36 9.64 -0.68
CA ARG A 9 13.81 8.84 0.47
C ARG A 9 12.79 7.75 0.75
N PHE A 10 13.28 6.55 1.04
CA PHE A 10 12.42 5.40 1.32
C PHE A 10 11.87 5.44 2.75
N THR A 11 12.74 5.55 3.77
CA THR A 11 12.34 5.86 5.15
C THR A 11 13.22 6.97 5.73
N LYS A 12 12.68 7.77 6.65
CA LYS A 12 13.39 8.90 7.27
C LYS A 12 13.13 8.91 8.78
N ALA A 13 14.20 8.95 9.57
CA ALA A 13 14.10 9.29 10.98
C ALA A 13 14.07 10.83 11.16
N PRO A 14 13.45 11.34 12.24
CA PRO A 14 13.49 12.77 12.54
C PRO A 14 14.93 13.28 12.57
N ASN A 15 15.18 14.45 11.97
CA ASN A 15 16.50 15.09 11.87
C ASN A 15 17.60 14.36 11.06
N GLU A 16 17.26 13.32 10.28
CA GLU A 16 18.22 12.74 9.33
C GLU A 16 18.16 13.43 7.95
N LEU A 17 19.33 13.69 7.36
CA LEU A 17 19.47 14.22 6.00
C LEU A 17 19.21 13.15 4.94
N MET A 18 19.79 11.96 5.15
CA MET A 18 19.75 10.82 4.23
C MET A 18 18.59 9.88 4.57
N GLY A 19 17.98 9.27 3.56
CA GLY A 19 17.01 8.20 3.76
C GLY A 19 17.68 6.86 4.04
N ARG A 20 16.97 5.96 4.71
CA ARG A 20 17.38 4.56 4.90
C ARG A 20 16.62 3.67 3.93
N SER A 21 17.24 2.56 3.53
CA SER A 21 16.64 1.54 2.68
C SER A 21 16.40 0.23 3.45
N PRO A 22 15.47 -0.64 3.01
CA PRO A 22 15.29 -1.96 3.62
C PRO A 22 16.59 -2.76 3.62
N ALA A 23 17.40 -2.62 2.57
CA ALA A 23 18.71 -3.26 2.48
C ALA A 23 19.69 -2.81 3.57
N THR A 24 19.57 -1.57 4.07
CA THR A 24 20.39 -1.06 5.18
C THR A 24 19.94 -1.66 6.51
N GLU A 25 18.64 -1.83 6.69
CA GLU A 25 18.04 -2.42 7.90
C GLU A 25 18.31 -3.93 8.00
N TYR A 26 18.12 -4.66 6.90
CA TYR A 26 18.35 -6.11 6.80
C TYR A 26 19.79 -6.49 6.40
N LEU A 27 20.73 -5.54 6.37
CA LEU A 27 22.14 -5.79 6.08
C LEU A 27 22.78 -6.89 6.96
N PRO A 28 22.56 -6.94 8.30
CA PRO A 28 23.13 -8.01 9.12
C PRO A 28 22.62 -9.39 8.69
N GLU A 29 21.33 -9.50 8.37
CA GLU A 29 20.69 -10.74 7.93
C GLU A 29 21.23 -11.21 6.58
N ILE A 30 21.44 -10.29 5.63
CA ILE A 30 22.07 -10.59 4.33
C ILE A 30 23.49 -11.12 4.53
N LYS A 31 24.28 -10.48 5.41
CA LYS A 31 25.64 -10.93 5.72
C LYS A 31 25.64 -12.30 6.39
N MET A 32 24.69 -12.55 7.30
CA MET A 32 24.53 -13.84 7.95
C MET A 32 24.19 -14.93 6.92
N LEU A 33 23.22 -14.69 6.04
CA LEU A 33 22.85 -15.63 4.98
C LEU A 33 24.05 -15.95 4.07
N ASN A 34 24.83 -14.96 3.67
CA ASN A 34 26.02 -15.17 2.84
C ASN A 34 27.06 -16.05 3.55
N LYS A 35 27.27 -15.83 4.86
CA LYS A 35 28.18 -16.65 5.66
C LYS A 35 27.67 -18.08 5.82
N MET A 36 26.39 -18.26 6.11
CA MET A 36 25.77 -19.60 6.22
C MET A 36 25.82 -20.35 4.90
N ARG A 37 25.55 -19.68 3.78
CA ARG A 37 25.66 -20.27 2.44
C ARG A 37 27.08 -20.71 2.13
N LYS A 38 28.09 -19.92 2.50
CA LYS A 38 29.49 -20.31 2.34
C LYS A 38 29.81 -21.59 3.12
N THR A 39 29.46 -21.65 4.41
CA THR A 39 29.69 -22.85 5.24
C THR A 39 28.91 -24.07 4.74
N PHE A 40 27.70 -23.88 4.23
CA PHE A 40 26.91 -24.96 3.64
C PHE A 40 27.55 -25.52 2.37
N ILE A 41 28.13 -24.65 1.52
CA ILE A 41 28.86 -25.09 0.33
C ILE A 41 30.10 -25.88 0.74
N GLU A 42 30.88 -25.38 1.69
CA GLU A 42 32.05 -26.10 2.23
C GLU A 42 31.65 -27.48 2.76
N GLN A 43 30.55 -27.57 3.52
CA GLN A 43 30.02 -28.86 3.98
C GLN A 43 29.63 -29.79 2.82
N ALA A 44 28.94 -29.27 1.80
CA ALA A 44 28.56 -30.05 0.64
C ALA A 44 29.77 -30.54 -0.16
N GLU A 45 30.85 -29.76 -0.23
CA GLU A 45 32.12 -30.17 -0.83
C GLU A 45 32.76 -31.32 -0.06
N TYR A 46 32.76 -31.28 1.27
CA TYR A 46 33.24 -32.40 2.09
C TYR A 46 32.42 -33.69 1.91
N GLU A 47 31.10 -33.56 1.73
CA GLU A 47 30.22 -34.70 1.49
C GLU A 47 30.40 -35.27 0.07
N ALA A 48 30.61 -34.42 -0.93
CA ALA A 48 30.80 -34.82 -2.32
C ALA A 48 32.20 -35.36 -2.62
N ASN A 49 33.24 -34.79 -1.99
CA ASN A 49 34.64 -35.17 -2.16
C ASN A 49 35.32 -35.32 -0.80
N PRO A 50 35.08 -36.44 -0.08
CA PRO A 50 35.67 -36.67 1.22
C PRO A 50 37.19 -36.84 1.11
N ALA A 51 37.92 -36.34 2.11
CA ALA A 51 39.36 -36.55 2.20
C ALA A 51 39.70 -38.04 2.30
N MET A 52 40.74 -38.47 1.58
CA MET A 52 41.15 -39.87 1.51
C MET A 52 42.23 -40.18 2.54
N LEU A 53 42.10 -41.29 3.24
CA LEU A 53 43.11 -41.78 4.18
C LEU A 53 44.10 -42.66 3.43
N ILE A 54 45.39 -42.29 3.44
CA ILE A 54 46.47 -43.03 2.78
C ILE A 54 47.49 -43.44 3.83
N GLU A 55 47.87 -44.72 3.84
CA GLU A 55 48.97 -45.19 4.68
C GLU A 55 50.30 -44.82 4.04
N ASP A 56 51.09 -43.98 4.71
CA ASP A 56 52.44 -43.60 4.30
C ASP A 56 53.29 -43.32 5.54
N ASP A 57 54.55 -43.74 5.52
CA ASP A 57 55.51 -43.57 6.62
C ASP A 57 56.54 -42.46 6.33
N CYS A 58 56.46 -41.78 5.17
CA CYS A 58 57.45 -40.81 4.72
C CYS A 58 57.01 -39.34 4.80
N VAL A 59 55.73 -39.04 5.10
CA VAL A 59 55.21 -37.68 5.15
C VAL A 59 55.10 -37.17 6.59
N ILE A 60 55.92 -36.18 6.94
CA ILE A 60 55.86 -35.46 8.22
C ILE A 60 55.36 -34.05 7.94
N GLY A 61 54.12 -33.73 8.33
CA GLY A 61 53.50 -32.44 8.09
C GLY A 61 52.15 -32.28 8.80
N GLN A 62 51.57 -31.08 8.72
CA GLN A 62 50.19 -30.87 9.18
C GLN A 62 49.23 -31.59 8.23
N PRO A 63 48.20 -32.28 8.73
CA PRO A 63 47.22 -32.94 7.87
C PRO A 63 46.44 -31.91 7.06
N ALA A 64 46.44 -32.08 5.75
CA ALA A 64 45.58 -31.33 4.86
C ALA A 64 44.14 -31.81 5.10
N THR A 65 43.28 -30.91 5.57
CA THR A 65 41.93 -31.23 6.05
C THR A 65 40.83 -30.68 5.12
N GLY A 66 41.19 -30.21 3.93
CA GLY A 66 40.25 -29.74 2.90
C GLY A 66 39.49 -30.87 2.22
N ALA A 67 38.44 -30.52 1.48
CA ALA A 67 37.72 -31.47 0.63
C ALA A 67 38.64 -31.96 -0.51
N GLY A 68 38.69 -33.28 -0.72
CA GLY A 68 39.57 -33.91 -1.71
C GLY A 68 41.05 -34.02 -1.33
N ASP A 69 41.44 -33.62 -0.13
CA ASP A 69 42.81 -33.77 0.34
C ASP A 69 43.12 -35.21 0.74
N ASN A 70 44.41 -35.55 0.75
CA ASN A 70 44.91 -36.83 1.27
C ASN A 70 45.45 -36.65 2.68
N ILE A 71 44.91 -37.41 3.64
CA ILE A 71 45.39 -37.49 5.01
C ILE A 71 46.31 -38.70 5.11
N TYR A 72 47.61 -38.44 5.32
CA TYR A 72 48.60 -39.48 5.51
C TYR A 72 48.61 -39.98 6.95
N ILE A 73 48.49 -41.29 7.13
CA ILE A 73 48.57 -41.95 8.44
C ILE A 73 49.72 -42.95 8.46
N ARG A 74 50.44 -43.02 9.59
CA ARG A 74 51.44 -44.07 9.79
C ARG A 74 50.72 -45.43 9.90
N PRO A 75 51.24 -46.50 9.28
CA PRO A 75 50.73 -47.86 9.47
C PRO A 75 50.58 -48.21 10.96
N GLY A 76 49.38 -48.58 11.39
CA GLY A 76 49.06 -48.93 12.78
C GLY A 76 48.72 -47.76 13.72
N ALA A 77 48.74 -46.51 13.24
CA ALA A 77 48.26 -45.37 14.01
C ALA A 77 46.72 -45.31 14.07
N PRO A 78 46.13 -44.81 15.17
CA PRO A 78 44.68 -44.63 15.25
C PRO A 78 44.21 -43.59 14.22
N ILE A 79 43.12 -43.88 13.52
CA ILE A 79 42.53 -42.96 12.54
C ILE A 79 42.08 -41.68 13.26
N PRO A 80 42.52 -40.49 12.81
CA PRO A 80 42.02 -39.22 13.34
C PRO A 80 40.52 -39.13 13.08
N THR A 81 39.71 -39.19 14.14
CA THR A 81 38.26 -39.02 14.02
C THR A 81 37.90 -37.58 14.39
N PRO A 82 37.12 -36.87 13.57
CA PRO A 82 36.67 -35.54 13.92
C PRO A 82 35.71 -35.63 15.11
N TRP A 83 35.76 -34.64 15.99
CA TRP A 83 34.77 -34.50 17.04
C TRP A 83 33.41 -34.12 16.43
N LYS A 84 32.57 -35.12 16.14
CA LYS A 84 31.24 -34.92 15.56
C LYS A 84 30.25 -34.46 16.63
N LYS A 85 30.00 -33.15 16.73
CA LYS A 85 28.85 -32.61 17.48
C LYS A 85 27.57 -32.70 16.64
N GLY A 86 27.07 -33.90 16.34
CA GLY A 86 25.71 -34.13 15.82
C GLY A 86 25.12 -33.10 14.83
N THR A 87 25.93 -32.53 13.93
CA THR A 87 25.49 -31.46 13.02
C THR A 87 24.85 -32.10 11.79
N SER A 88 23.60 -31.72 11.52
CA SER A 88 22.84 -32.15 10.35
C SER A 88 22.93 -31.08 9.25
N SER A 89 23.36 -31.47 8.05
CA SER A 89 23.27 -30.63 6.84
C SER A 89 21.82 -30.22 6.56
N ALA A 90 20.86 -31.10 6.86
CA ALA A 90 19.44 -30.83 6.65
C ALA A 90 18.94 -29.67 7.54
N LEU A 91 19.33 -29.64 8.81
CA LEU A 91 18.99 -28.52 9.71
C LEU A 91 19.61 -27.21 9.21
N THR A 92 20.83 -27.24 8.70
CA THR A 92 21.49 -26.05 8.14
C THR A 92 20.74 -25.54 6.90
N ALA A 93 20.26 -26.44 6.04
CA ALA A 93 19.47 -26.08 4.87
C ALA A 93 18.11 -25.44 5.25
N GLU A 94 17.46 -25.95 6.29
CA GLU A 94 16.21 -25.41 6.85
C GLU A 94 16.42 -23.99 7.39
N VAL A 95 17.42 -23.79 8.25
CA VAL A 95 17.76 -22.46 8.81
C VAL A 95 18.10 -21.46 7.69
N ILE A 96 18.78 -21.90 6.64
CA ILE A 96 19.06 -21.06 5.46
C ILE A 96 17.78 -20.70 4.70
N ALA A 97 16.81 -21.61 4.62
CA ALA A 97 15.53 -21.34 3.98
C ALA A 97 14.71 -20.32 4.78
N ASP A 98 14.64 -20.49 6.11
CA ASP A 98 13.99 -19.55 7.02
C ASP A 98 14.62 -18.16 6.92
N GLN A 99 15.96 -18.10 6.90
CA GLN A 99 16.68 -16.85 6.76
C GLN A 99 16.37 -16.14 5.44
N ARG A 100 16.25 -16.90 4.35
CA ARG A 100 15.86 -16.35 3.04
C ARG A 100 14.45 -15.80 3.10
N GLN A 101 13.56 -16.44 3.86
CA GLN A 101 12.19 -15.95 4.02
C GLN A 101 12.16 -14.63 4.79
N ILE A 102 12.88 -14.51 5.90
CA ILE A 102 13.00 -13.25 6.65
C ILE A 102 13.45 -12.09 5.75
N ILE A 103 14.45 -12.34 4.88
CA ILE A 103 14.92 -11.32 3.93
C ILE A 103 13.85 -11.03 2.87
N ARG A 104 13.14 -12.03 2.35
CA ARG A 104 12.06 -11.78 1.37
C ARG A 104 10.93 -10.93 1.95
N ASP A 105 10.53 -11.26 3.18
CA ASP A 105 9.49 -10.55 3.91
C ASP A 105 9.91 -9.10 4.17
N GLY A 106 11.17 -8.89 4.57
CA GLY A 106 11.76 -7.55 4.76
C GLY A 106 11.85 -6.68 3.49
N PHE A 107 11.84 -7.30 2.32
CA PHE A 107 11.80 -6.62 1.02
C PHE A 107 10.39 -6.55 0.41
N PHE A 108 9.36 -6.90 1.17
CA PHE A 108 7.95 -6.82 0.77
C PHE A 108 7.59 -7.68 -0.45
N ASN A 109 8.36 -8.75 -0.74
CA ASN A 109 8.07 -9.63 -1.88
C ASN A 109 6.71 -10.30 -1.75
N ASP A 110 6.33 -10.61 -0.51
CA ASP A 110 5.07 -11.24 -0.13
C ASP A 110 3.83 -10.38 -0.43
N LEU A 111 4.01 -9.11 -0.75
CA LEU A 111 2.91 -8.24 -1.18
C LEU A 111 2.44 -8.60 -2.59
N PHE A 112 3.37 -8.99 -3.45
CA PHE A 112 3.10 -9.35 -4.84
C PHE A 112 2.73 -10.82 -4.99
N ASP A 113 3.15 -11.63 -4.03
CA ASP A 113 2.91 -13.07 -4.01
C ASP A 113 1.68 -13.43 -3.17
N ALA A 114 0.51 -12.89 -3.56
CA ALA A 114 -0.76 -13.14 -2.86
C ALA A 114 -1.23 -14.61 -2.90
N LEU A 115 -0.59 -15.46 -3.72
CA LEU A 115 -1.03 -16.83 -3.99
C LEU A 115 0.05 -17.90 -3.78
N ALA A 116 1.31 -17.54 -3.50
CA ALA A 116 2.39 -18.53 -3.55
C ALA A 116 2.31 -19.62 -2.48
N ASP A 117 1.70 -19.37 -1.30
CA ASP A 117 2.01 -20.24 -0.17
C ASP A 117 0.84 -20.78 0.67
N ARG A 118 -0.43 -20.51 0.35
CA ARG A 118 -1.53 -21.06 1.17
C ARG A 118 -2.75 -21.47 0.36
N ARG A 119 -2.71 -22.69 -0.15
CA ARG A 119 -3.80 -23.39 -0.85
C ARG A 119 -5.10 -23.58 -0.02
N ASN A 120 -5.07 -23.22 1.27
CA ASN A 120 -6.18 -23.37 2.23
C ASN A 120 -6.69 -22.04 2.82
N MET A 121 -6.45 -20.89 2.19
CA MET A 121 -7.01 -19.62 2.67
C MET A 121 -8.38 -19.31 2.06
N THR A 122 -9.26 -18.72 2.86
CA THR A 122 -10.55 -18.19 2.39
C THR A 122 -10.34 -16.86 1.68
N ALA A 123 -11.20 -16.52 0.70
CA ALA A 123 -11.08 -15.28 -0.08
C ALA A 123 -11.02 -14.02 0.80
N THR A 124 -11.84 -13.97 1.84
CA THR A 124 -11.86 -12.86 2.82
C THR A 124 -10.58 -12.75 3.65
N GLU A 125 -9.94 -13.86 3.99
CA GLU A 125 -8.67 -13.84 4.72
C GLU A 125 -7.52 -13.34 3.83
N VAL A 126 -7.55 -13.68 2.53
CA VAL A 126 -6.57 -13.18 1.56
C VAL A 126 -6.69 -11.67 1.41
N ASP A 127 -7.91 -11.17 1.24
CA ASP A 127 -8.16 -9.73 1.09
C ASP A 127 -7.77 -8.95 2.35
N SER A 128 -8.16 -9.42 3.54
CA SER A 128 -7.79 -8.76 4.81
C SER A 128 -6.27 -8.74 5.05
N ARG A 129 -5.55 -9.81 4.69
CA ARG A 129 -4.08 -9.82 4.78
C ARG A 129 -3.44 -8.89 3.76
N ARG A 130 -3.97 -8.86 2.54
CA ARG A 130 -3.50 -7.95 1.49
C ARG A 130 -3.66 -6.50 1.92
N GLU A 131 -4.82 -6.14 2.49
CA GLU A 131 -5.07 -4.82 3.06
C GLU A 131 -4.07 -4.49 4.18
N THR A 132 -3.92 -5.38 5.17
CA THR A 132 -2.98 -5.17 6.28
C THR A 132 -1.55 -4.94 5.80
N LYS A 133 -1.10 -5.69 4.78
CA LYS A 133 0.23 -5.49 4.18
C LYS A 133 0.35 -4.18 3.40
N MET A 134 -0.71 -3.76 2.71
CA MET A 134 -0.72 -2.45 2.02
C MET A 134 -0.63 -1.28 2.99
N VAL A 135 -1.25 -1.38 4.17
CA VAL A 135 -1.15 -0.36 5.22
C VAL A 135 0.29 -0.11 5.63
N LEU A 136 1.12 -1.16 5.71
CA LEU A 136 2.54 -1.02 6.07
C LEU A 136 3.35 -0.24 5.03
N LEU A 137 2.97 -0.32 3.75
CA LEU A 137 3.64 0.37 2.66
C LEU A 137 3.10 1.77 2.38
N ALA A 138 1.90 2.08 2.86
CA ALA A 138 1.24 3.35 2.61
C ALA A 138 2.10 4.59 2.95
N PRO A 139 2.80 4.64 4.11
CA PRO A 139 3.65 5.78 4.45
C PRO A 139 4.84 5.94 3.50
N ILE A 140 5.44 4.83 3.08
CA ILE A 140 6.62 4.82 2.20
C ILE A 140 6.24 5.34 0.81
N ILE A 141 5.12 4.88 0.27
CA ILE A 141 4.62 5.31 -1.03
C ILE A 141 4.21 6.78 -1.00
N SER A 142 3.49 7.21 0.06
CA SER A 142 3.09 8.61 0.20
C SER A 142 4.29 9.54 0.33
N ALA A 143 5.34 9.12 1.04
CA ALA A 143 6.59 9.86 1.11
C ALA A 143 7.27 9.96 -0.26
N LEU A 144 7.37 8.86 -1.01
CA LEU A 144 7.95 8.87 -2.37
C LEU A 144 7.13 9.70 -3.35
N GLN A 145 5.81 9.68 -3.26
CA GLN A 145 4.93 10.54 -4.06
C GLN A 145 5.26 12.01 -3.78
N LYS A 146 5.21 12.43 -2.52
CA LYS A 146 5.43 13.83 -2.12
C LYS A 146 6.85 14.33 -2.36
N GLU A 147 7.87 13.49 -2.13
CA GLU A 147 9.27 13.90 -2.22
C GLU A 147 9.87 13.79 -3.63
N LEU A 148 9.36 12.88 -4.46
CA LEU A 148 9.96 12.56 -5.74
C LEU A 148 8.98 12.70 -6.91
N PHE A 149 7.83 12.03 -6.86
CA PHE A 149 6.96 11.96 -8.03
C PHE A 149 6.16 13.25 -8.26
N ASP A 150 5.56 13.85 -7.24
CA ASP A 150 4.83 15.11 -7.36
C ASP A 150 5.75 16.21 -7.89
N PRO A 151 6.95 16.44 -7.32
CA PRO A 151 7.85 17.47 -7.82
C PRO A 151 8.33 17.21 -9.26
N ILE A 152 8.56 15.94 -9.63
CA ILE A 152 8.92 15.57 -11.01
C ILE A 152 7.77 15.86 -11.97
N ILE A 153 6.54 15.48 -11.62
CA ILE A 153 5.37 15.67 -12.46
C ILE A 153 5.08 17.15 -12.63
N THR A 154 5.01 17.92 -11.54
CA THR A 154 4.82 19.37 -11.58
C THR A 154 5.92 20.03 -12.40
N ARG A 155 7.20 19.67 -12.19
CA ARG A 155 8.30 20.23 -12.96
C ARG A 155 8.22 19.88 -14.44
N THR A 156 7.80 18.67 -14.76
CA THR A 156 7.63 18.23 -16.15
C THR A 156 6.50 19.02 -16.81
N LEU A 157 5.40 19.24 -16.11
CA LEU A 157 4.28 20.06 -16.58
C LEU A 157 4.71 21.51 -16.80
N ASP A 158 5.45 22.12 -15.85
CA ASP A 158 6.00 23.47 -15.99
C ASP A 158 6.88 23.58 -17.25
N LEU A 159 7.79 22.63 -17.46
CA LEU A 159 8.68 22.63 -18.61
C LEU A 159 7.94 22.48 -19.95
N ILE A 160 6.87 21.68 -19.98
CA ILE A 160 6.06 21.51 -21.19
C ILE A 160 5.19 22.78 -21.43
N ALA A 161 4.69 23.41 -20.36
CA ALA A 161 3.95 24.67 -20.41
C ALA A 161 4.83 25.82 -20.91
N ASP A 162 6.04 25.97 -20.35
CA ASP A 162 7.06 26.93 -20.80
C ASP A 162 7.42 26.71 -22.28
N GLY A 163 7.51 25.45 -22.70
CA GLY A 163 7.77 25.06 -24.09
C GLY A 163 6.60 25.27 -25.06
N LYS A 164 5.45 25.78 -24.60
CA LYS A 164 4.20 25.96 -25.39
C LYS A 164 3.76 24.70 -26.14
N LYS A 165 4.11 23.51 -25.63
CA LYS A 165 3.76 22.22 -26.25
C LYS A 165 2.40 21.68 -25.80
N LEU A 166 1.84 22.24 -24.73
CA LEU A 166 0.46 21.98 -24.32
C LEU A 166 -0.48 22.92 -25.07
N ILE A 167 -1.68 22.43 -25.39
CA ILE A 167 -2.82 23.31 -25.64
C ILE A 167 -2.93 24.19 -24.39
N SER A 168 -2.88 25.51 -24.58
CA SER A 168 -2.88 26.50 -23.51
C SER A 168 -3.88 26.09 -22.43
N PRO A 169 -3.44 25.71 -21.22
CA PRO A 169 -4.35 25.35 -20.17
C PRO A 169 -5.32 26.52 -19.96
N PRO A 170 -6.64 26.28 -19.82
CA PRO A 170 -7.52 27.34 -19.37
C PRO A 170 -6.97 27.90 -18.05
N GLN A 171 -7.03 29.22 -17.87
CA GLN A 171 -6.37 30.03 -16.82
C GLN A 171 -6.18 29.39 -15.43
N ASP A 172 -5.08 29.74 -14.75
CA ASP A 172 -4.78 29.53 -13.32
C ASP A 172 -5.33 28.23 -12.71
N ILE A 173 -4.98 27.09 -13.31
CA ILE A 173 -5.33 25.78 -12.77
C ILE A 173 -4.32 25.41 -11.68
N ASP A 174 -4.82 25.26 -10.46
CA ASP A 174 -4.14 24.51 -9.42
C ASP A 174 -4.13 23.03 -9.82
N VAL A 175 -2.95 22.51 -10.17
CA VAL A 175 -2.79 21.14 -10.67
C VAL A 175 -2.62 20.19 -9.48
N ASP A 176 -3.68 19.46 -9.15
CA ASP A 176 -3.60 18.36 -8.20
C ASP A 176 -3.26 17.05 -8.92
N VAL A 177 -2.22 16.36 -8.44
CA VAL A 177 -1.71 15.12 -9.05
C VAL A 177 -2.34 13.92 -8.36
N VAL A 178 -3.25 13.26 -9.06
CA VAL A 178 -3.91 12.05 -8.56
C VAL A 178 -3.32 10.79 -9.19
N TYR A 179 -2.78 9.89 -8.36
CA TYR A 179 -2.21 8.63 -8.82
C TYR A 179 -3.29 7.55 -9.01
N GLN A 180 -3.47 7.08 -10.25
CA GLN A 180 -4.42 6.01 -10.59
C GLN A 180 -3.78 4.60 -10.66
N GLY A 181 -2.59 4.42 -10.08
CA GLY A 181 -1.94 3.11 -10.05
C GLY A 181 -2.71 2.10 -9.18
N ARG A 182 -2.69 0.80 -9.51
CA ARG A 182 -3.43 -0.26 -8.76
C ARG A 182 -3.17 -0.22 -7.25
N LEU A 183 -1.95 0.11 -6.83
CA LEU A 183 -1.58 0.20 -5.43
C LEU A 183 -2.08 1.49 -4.78
N ALA A 184 -2.00 2.62 -5.49
CA ALA A 184 -2.55 3.90 -5.05
C ALA A 184 -4.08 3.81 -4.91
N LEU A 185 -4.77 3.24 -5.90
CA LEU A 185 -6.20 2.98 -5.84
C LEU A 185 -6.58 2.06 -4.68
N ALA A 186 -5.79 1.01 -4.40
CA ALA A 186 -6.08 0.13 -3.26
C ALA A 186 -5.91 0.85 -1.91
N MET A 187 -4.89 1.72 -1.78
CA MET A 187 -4.72 2.56 -0.58
C MET A 187 -5.84 3.59 -0.43
N SER A 188 -6.20 4.26 -1.53
CA SER A 188 -7.29 5.24 -1.56
C SER A 188 -8.65 4.59 -1.29
N ASN A 189 -8.90 3.38 -1.80
CA ASN A 189 -10.09 2.60 -1.50
C ASN A 189 -10.22 2.26 -0.02
N MET A 190 -9.11 2.01 0.67
CA MET A 190 -9.15 1.79 2.11
C MET A 190 -9.63 3.05 2.86
N GLN A 191 -9.21 4.23 2.43
CA GLN A 191 -9.70 5.50 2.98
C GLN A 191 -11.19 5.71 2.66
N THR A 192 -11.61 5.44 1.42
CA THR A 192 -13.01 5.50 1.01
C THR A 192 -13.90 4.55 1.81
N ASN A 193 -13.47 3.30 2.00
CA ASN A 193 -14.20 2.31 2.81
C ASN A 193 -14.35 2.80 4.25
N ALA A 194 -13.32 3.43 4.82
CA ALA A 194 -13.42 4.02 6.16
C ALA A 194 -14.48 5.14 6.20
N ILE A 195 -14.49 6.02 5.20
CA ILE A 195 -15.51 7.08 5.06
C ILE A 195 -16.92 6.46 4.97
N GLU A 196 -17.13 5.49 4.08
CA GLU A 196 -18.42 4.82 3.90
C GLU A 196 -18.92 4.15 5.18
N ILE A 197 -18.04 3.42 5.89
CA ILE A 197 -18.38 2.78 7.16
C ILE A 197 -18.74 3.82 8.23
N THR A 198 -17.97 4.91 8.32
CA THR A 198 -18.29 5.98 9.28
C THR A 198 -19.61 6.66 8.94
N LEU A 199 -19.88 6.89 7.66
CA LEU A 199 -21.11 7.52 7.21
C LEU A 199 -22.33 6.64 7.47
N ALA A 200 -22.23 5.34 7.19
CA ALA A 200 -23.27 4.36 7.49
C ALA A 200 -23.57 4.27 8.99
N LYS A 201 -22.54 4.36 9.84
CA LYS A 201 -22.70 4.38 11.31
C LYS A 201 -23.36 5.66 11.81
N MET A 202 -23.12 6.79 11.13
CA MET A 202 -23.65 8.09 11.52
C MET A 202 -25.04 8.39 10.94
N ALA A 203 -25.50 7.63 9.94
CA ALA A 203 -26.81 7.80 9.31
C ALA A 203 -28.01 7.89 10.28
N PRO A 204 -28.09 7.12 11.38
CA PRO A 204 -29.20 7.26 12.34
C PRO A 204 -29.21 8.60 13.10
N TYR A 205 -28.09 9.33 13.13
CA TYR A 205 -27.94 10.60 13.83
C TYR A 205 -28.05 11.81 12.91
N GLU A 206 -28.38 11.61 11.64
CA GLU A 206 -28.65 12.71 10.69
C GLU A 206 -29.69 13.71 11.22
N PRO A 207 -30.79 13.30 11.90
CA PRO A 207 -31.77 14.24 12.44
C PRO A 207 -31.20 15.19 13.51
N LEU A 208 -30.02 14.90 14.06
CA LEU A 208 -29.29 15.73 15.02
C LEU A 208 -28.26 16.66 14.34
N GLY A 209 -28.19 16.67 13.01
CA GLY A 209 -27.24 17.51 12.25
C GLY A 209 -25.80 17.00 12.25
N VAL A 210 -25.56 15.71 12.57
CA VAL A 210 -24.18 15.17 12.64
C VAL A 210 -23.44 15.28 11.31
N PHE A 211 -24.16 15.26 10.19
CA PHE A 211 -23.61 15.39 8.85
C PHE A 211 -23.08 16.79 8.51
N ASP A 212 -23.41 17.83 9.28
CA ASP A 212 -22.86 19.18 9.11
C ASP A 212 -21.34 19.24 9.36
N ASN A 213 -20.79 18.23 10.03
CA ASN A 213 -19.35 18.10 10.26
C ASN A 213 -18.58 17.52 9.05
N TYR A 214 -19.28 17.04 8.01
CA TYR A 214 -18.66 16.34 6.88
C TYR A 214 -18.95 17.06 5.56
N ASP A 215 -17.91 17.25 4.75
CA ASP A 215 -18.09 17.64 3.36
C ASP A 215 -18.49 16.40 2.54
N MET A 216 -19.80 16.20 2.42
CA MET A 216 -20.42 15.09 1.70
C MET A 216 -20.14 15.13 0.19
N ASP A 217 -19.96 16.34 -0.36
CA ASP A 217 -19.68 16.54 -1.77
C ASP A 217 -18.26 16.11 -2.13
N LYS A 218 -17.30 16.59 -1.34
CA LYS A 218 -15.92 16.21 -1.49
C LYS A 218 -15.75 14.70 -1.27
N SER A 219 -16.36 14.18 -0.20
CA SER A 219 -16.32 12.75 0.13
C SER A 219 -16.88 11.87 -0.99
N ALA A 220 -17.98 12.27 -1.64
CA ALA A 220 -18.55 11.51 -2.77
C ALA A 220 -17.65 11.54 -4.02
N ARG A 221 -17.02 12.68 -4.32
CA ARG A 221 -16.07 12.80 -5.44
C ARG A 221 -14.79 12.02 -5.18
N ASP A 222 -14.24 12.14 -3.98
CA ASP A 222 -13.04 11.41 -3.56
C ASP A 222 -13.32 9.91 -3.61
N ALA A 223 -14.48 9.45 -3.11
CA ALA A 223 -14.90 8.05 -3.20
C ALA A 223 -14.94 7.53 -4.65
N TRP A 224 -15.50 8.31 -5.58
CA TRP A 224 -15.56 7.97 -7.01
C TRP A 224 -14.16 7.80 -7.61
N ILE A 225 -13.26 8.76 -7.37
CA ILE A 225 -11.91 8.76 -7.92
C ILE A 225 -11.09 7.61 -7.30
N ASN A 226 -11.21 7.42 -5.99
CA ASN A 226 -10.51 6.39 -5.23
C ASN A 226 -10.96 4.98 -5.63
N ALA A 227 -12.24 4.80 -5.98
CA ALA A 227 -12.77 3.58 -6.57
C ALA A 227 -12.17 3.25 -7.96
N GLY A 228 -11.40 4.18 -8.54
CA GLY A 228 -10.78 4.03 -9.86
C GLY A 228 -11.72 4.38 -11.00
N ALA A 229 -12.85 5.04 -10.72
CA ALA A 229 -13.74 5.49 -11.76
C ALA A 229 -13.19 6.77 -12.44
N PRO A 230 -13.33 6.91 -13.77
CA PRO A 230 -12.73 8.02 -14.51
C PRO A 230 -13.34 9.37 -14.08
N ALA A 231 -12.47 10.37 -13.90
CA ALA A 231 -12.87 11.71 -13.49
C ALA A 231 -13.74 12.42 -14.56
N GLU A 232 -13.60 12.04 -15.83
CA GLU A 232 -14.41 12.57 -16.95
C GLU A 232 -15.91 12.36 -16.76
N ASN A 233 -16.31 11.34 -15.99
CA ASN A 233 -17.71 11.06 -15.70
C ASN A 233 -18.28 11.93 -14.58
N LEU A 234 -17.44 12.70 -13.88
CA LEU A 234 -17.91 13.64 -12.85
C LEU A 234 -18.43 14.92 -13.51
N VAL A 235 -19.62 15.34 -13.09
CA VAL A 235 -20.18 16.61 -13.52
C VAL A 235 -19.31 17.76 -12.99
N PRO A 236 -18.95 18.76 -13.82
CA PRO A 236 -18.28 19.98 -13.37
C PRO A 236 -19.01 20.64 -12.19
N VAL A 237 -18.25 21.23 -11.26
CA VAL A 237 -18.78 21.80 -10.01
C VAL A 237 -19.86 22.85 -10.30
N ASP A 238 -19.58 23.75 -11.24
CA ASP A 238 -20.49 24.83 -11.63
C ASP A 238 -21.84 24.31 -12.13
N LEU A 239 -21.82 23.25 -12.95
CA LEU A 239 -23.03 22.63 -13.49
C LEU A 239 -23.82 21.88 -12.41
N ARG A 240 -23.15 21.27 -11.44
CA ARG A 240 -23.79 20.62 -10.29
C ARG A 240 -24.52 21.67 -9.45
N ASP A 241 -23.87 22.78 -9.17
CA ASP A 241 -24.39 23.83 -8.29
C ASP A 241 -25.55 24.58 -8.95
N ALA A 242 -25.46 24.83 -10.26
CA ALA A 242 -26.59 25.32 -11.05
C ALA A 242 -27.81 24.38 -10.99
N ARG A 243 -27.61 23.06 -11.16
CA ARG A 243 -28.69 22.05 -11.04
C ARG A 243 -29.28 21.97 -9.62
N ARG A 244 -28.52 22.30 -8.59
CA ARG A 244 -29.02 22.36 -7.20
C ARG A 244 -29.80 23.64 -6.95
N ALA A 245 -29.33 24.78 -7.42
CA ALA A 245 -30.06 26.04 -7.35
C ALA A 245 -31.41 25.93 -8.07
N GLU A 246 -31.44 25.32 -9.26
CA GLU A 246 -32.68 25.09 -10.01
C GLU A 246 -33.65 24.16 -9.27
N ARG A 247 -33.14 23.08 -8.65
CA ARG A 247 -33.96 22.17 -7.82
C ARG A 247 -34.52 22.88 -6.60
N LYS A 248 -33.71 23.70 -5.92
CA LYS A 248 -34.14 24.48 -4.76
C LYS A 248 -35.23 25.48 -5.14
N GLN A 249 -35.06 26.22 -6.24
CA GLN A 249 -36.09 27.14 -6.75
C GLN A 249 -37.39 26.41 -7.12
N LYS A 250 -37.31 25.21 -7.70
CA LYS A 250 -38.48 24.40 -8.02
C LYS A 250 -39.18 23.87 -6.76
N GLN A 251 -38.42 23.51 -5.72
CA GLN A 251 -38.97 23.13 -4.42
C GLN A 251 -39.65 24.30 -3.73
N ASP A 252 -38.97 25.44 -3.62
CA ASP A 252 -39.53 26.65 -2.99
C ASP A 252 -40.83 27.10 -3.71
N ALA A 253 -40.89 26.97 -5.04
CA ALA A 253 -42.09 27.27 -5.82
C ALA A 253 -43.21 26.23 -5.63
N ALA A 254 -42.88 24.94 -5.47
CA ALA A 254 -43.84 23.88 -5.19
C ALA A 254 -44.42 24.01 -3.78
N ASP A 255 -43.59 24.28 -2.79
CA ASP A 255 -44.00 24.49 -1.39
C ASP A 255 -44.87 25.75 -1.27
N ALA A 256 -44.54 26.83 -1.98
CA ALA A 256 -45.38 28.03 -2.04
C ALA A 256 -46.74 27.78 -2.70
N ALA A 257 -46.79 26.93 -3.73
CA ALA A 257 -48.04 26.54 -4.38
C ALA A 257 -48.90 25.64 -3.46
N GLU A 258 -48.29 24.71 -2.73
CA GLU A 258 -48.97 23.84 -1.78
C GLU A 258 -49.52 24.62 -0.56
N ILE A 259 -48.76 25.58 -0.04
CA ILE A 259 -49.21 26.52 1.00
C ILE A 259 -50.36 27.39 0.47
N GLY A 260 -50.28 27.86 -0.77
CA GLY A 260 -51.37 28.61 -1.41
C GLY A 260 -52.64 27.80 -1.61
N GLU A 261 -52.52 26.53 -1.99
CA GLU A 261 -53.65 25.62 -2.20
C GLU A 261 -54.29 25.19 -0.87
N THR A 262 -53.50 24.91 0.16
CA THR A 262 -53.99 24.61 1.52
C THR A 262 -54.65 25.81 2.17
N ALA A 263 -54.08 27.02 2.03
CA ALA A 263 -54.71 28.26 2.47
C ALA A 263 -56.03 28.54 1.73
N SER A 264 -56.09 28.30 0.42
CA SER A 264 -57.31 28.47 -0.37
C SER A 264 -58.40 27.44 -0.01
N LYS A 265 -58.03 26.19 0.30
CA LYS A 265 -58.97 25.17 0.81
C LYS A 265 -59.46 25.51 2.21
N ALA A 266 -58.60 26.03 3.10
CA ALA A 266 -58.99 26.50 4.42
C ALA A 266 -59.99 27.67 4.34
N ILE A 267 -59.75 28.64 3.46
CA ILE A 267 -60.67 29.78 3.24
C ILE A 267 -62.01 29.31 2.67
N ARG A 268 -62.02 28.37 1.69
CA ARG A 268 -63.28 27.80 1.17
C ARG A 268 -64.08 27.02 2.21
N ASN A 269 -63.41 26.31 3.12
CA ASN A 269 -64.09 25.57 4.18
C ASN A 269 -64.71 26.50 5.23
N VAL A 270 -64.10 27.67 5.47
CA VAL A 270 -64.66 28.71 6.35
C VAL A 270 -65.82 29.44 5.66
N SER A 271 -65.67 29.81 4.39
CA SER A 271 -66.74 30.49 3.64
C SER A 271 -67.94 29.57 3.34
N GLY A 272 -67.72 28.27 3.13
CA GLY A 272 -68.80 27.29 2.98
C GLY A 272 -69.56 27.00 4.28
N ALA A 273 -68.91 27.20 5.44
CA ALA A 273 -69.56 27.12 6.74
C ALA A 273 -70.44 28.37 7.02
N GLU A 274 -70.05 29.54 6.53
CA GLU A 274 -70.87 30.76 6.63
C GLU A 274 -72.13 30.70 5.73
N GLU A 275 -72.04 30.12 4.53
CA GLU A 275 -73.23 29.91 3.67
C GLU A 275 -74.23 28.89 4.26
N GLN A 276 -73.76 27.87 5.00
CA GLN A 276 -74.64 26.93 5.69
C GLN A 276 -75.30 27.53 6.96
N ALA A 277 -74.65 28.48 7.63
CA ALA A 277 -75.20 29.15 8.81
C ALA A 277 -76.21 30.27 8.48
N LEU A 278 -76.28 30.73 7.23
CA LEU A 278 -77.26 31.72 6.74
C LEU A 278 -78.53 31.09 6.14
N LEU A 279 -78.59 29.75 6.05
CA LEU A 279 -79.72 28.99 5.50
C LEU A 279 -80.49 28.16 6.55
N GLU A 280 -80.15 28.28 7.84
CA GLU A 280 -80.96 27.86 9.00
C GLU A 280 -81.57 29.08 9.70
#